data_AF-A0A357V237-F1
#
_entry.id   AF-A0A357V237-F1
#
_cell.length_a   1.000
_cell.length_b   1.000
_cell.length_c   1.000
_cell.angle_alpha   90.00
_cell.angle_beta   90.00
_cell.angle_gamma   90.00
#
_symmetry.space_group_name_H-M   'P 1'
#
loop_
_entity.id
_entity.type
_entity.pdbx_description
1 polymer ?
#
loop_
_entity_poly.entity_id
_entity_poly.type
_entity_poly.pdbx_seq_one_letter_code
_entity_poly.pdbx_strand_id
1 'polypeptide(L)'
;MKIHEHQAQIKFDDILEHRLSVIFDFTQGIVSSFSDGYMQTMYQAVSEACEKSGNIVRSNEIGSPALSFLQALKNIQFGVDRAGKISRPEFHLGTDAFKKLEEDAERLGNKFKEEVERVTKEKEEEALAREAERLSRFKGS
;
A
#
# COMPACT_ATOMS: atom_id res chain seq x y z
N MET A 1 4.04 25.26 -2.76
CA MET A 1 2.58 25.02 -2.57
C MET A 1 2.11 24.22 -3.76
N LYS A 2 1.58 23.00 -3.58
CA LYS A 2 0.93 22.25 -4.67
C LYS A 2 -0.52 22.74 -4.74
N ILE A 3 -0.92 23.30 -5.87
CA ILE A 3 -2.28 23.79 -6.13
C ILE A 3 -2.95 22.81 -7.08
N HIS A 4 -4.15 22.34 -6.77
CA HIS A 4 -4.98 21.54 -7.67
C HIS A 4 -6.05 22.44 -8.28
N GLU A 5 -6.10 22.52 -9.60
CA GLU A 5 -7.05 23.33 -10.37
C GLU A 5 -7.72 22.46 -11.44
N HIS A 6 -9.03 22.64 -11.62
CA HIS A 6 -9.81 21.98 -12.66
C HIS A 6 -10.65 23.01 -13.41
N GLN A 7 -10.63 22.94 -14.74
CA GLN A 7 -11.41 23.81 -15.61
C GLN A 7 -12.38 22.97 -16.46
N ALA A 8 -13.65 23.36 -16.49
CA ALA A 8 -14.66 22.80 -17.38
C ALA A 8 -14.80 23.68 -18.62
N GLN A 9 -14.95 23.06 -19.79
CA GLN A 9 -15.43 23.73 -20.99
C GLN A 9 -16.68 23.01 -21.47
N ILE A 10 -17.83 23.69 -21.39
CA ILE A 10 -19.13 23.17 -21.86
C ILE A 10 -19.42 23.83 -23.21
N LYS A 11 -19.77 23.04 -24.22
CA LYS A 11 -20.12 23.60 -25.54
C LYS A 11 -21.48 24.29 -25.44
N PHE A 12 -21.63 25.41 -26.14
CA PHE A 12 -22.89 26.14 -26.19
C PHE A 12 -24.04 25.29 -26.76
N ASP A 13 -23.76 24.44 -27.75
CA ASP A 13 -24.74 23.53 -28.36
C ASP A 13 -25.32 22.54 -27.32
N ASP A 14 -24.50 22.07 -26.37
CA ASP A 14 -24.97 21.19 -25.29
C ASP A 14 -25.99 21.89 -24.37
N ILE A 15 -25.88 23.21 -24.23
CA ILE A 15 -26.82 24.04 -23.46
C ILE A 15 -28.12 24.21 -24.24
N LEU A 16 -28.05 24.49 -25.54
CA LEU A 16 -29.21 24.63 -26.42
C LEU A 16 -30.03 23.34 -26.51
N GLU A 17 -29.35 22.19 -26.58
CA GLU A 17 -29.95 20.87 -26.61
C GLU A 17 -30.43 20.36 -25.23
N HIS A 18 -30.33 21.19 -24.18
CA HIS A 18 -30.69 20.85 -22.81
C HIS A 18 -29.98 19.59 -22.28
N ARG A 19 -28.78 19.29 -22.78
CA ARG A 19 -27.96 18.15 -22.33
C ARG A 19 -27.23 18.49 -21.03
N LEU A 20 -28.00 18.69 -19.96
CA LEU A 20 -27.47 18.99 -18.63
C LEU A 20 -26.64 17.85 -18.03
N SER A 21 -26.68 16.64 -18.64
CA SER A 21 -25.80 15.51 -18.28
C SER A 21 -24.32 15.83 -18.37
N VAL A 22 -23.91 16.76 -19.25
CA VAL A 22 -22.51 17.18 -19.41
C VAL A 22 -21.91 17.77 -18.13
N ILE A 23 -22.73 18.41 -17.28
CA ILE A 23 -22.29 18.92 -15.97
C ILE A 23 -21.99 17.75 -15.03
N PHE A 24 -22.85 16.72 -15.01
CA PHE A 24 -22.64 15.54 -14.19
C PHE A 24 -21.39 14.77 -14.65
N ASP A 25 -21.22 14.59 -15.96
CA ASP A 25 -20.04 13.93 -16.53
C ASP A 25 -18.74 14.68 -16.15
N PHE A 26 -18.76 16.02 -16.20
CA PHE A 26 -17.63 16.83 -15.74
C PHE A 26 -17.34 16.64 -14.24
N THR A 27 -18.37 16.66 -13.39
CA THR A 27 -18.17 16.43 -11.94
C THR A 27 -17.61 15.04 -11.64
N GLN A 28 -18.05 14.00 -12.36
CA GLN A 28 -17.48 12.66 -12.25
C GLN A 28 -16.01 12.63 -12.72
N GLY A 29 -15.70 13.33 -13.80
CA GLY A 29 -14.32 13.49 -14.30
C GLY A 29 -13.39 14.16 -13.28
N ILE A 30 -13.86 15.19 -12.57
CA ILE A 30 -13.11 15.80 -11.46
C ILE A 30 -12.84 14.78 -10.37
N VAL A 31 -13.88 14.07 -9.89
CA VAL A 31 -13.73 13.11 -8.79
C VAL A 31 -12.74 12.00 -9.16
N SER A 32 -12.83 11.46 -10.38
CA SER A 32 -11.89 10.44 -10.86
C SER A 32 -10.46 10.97 -10.90
N SER A 33 -10.23 12.12 -11.56
CA SER A 33 -8.89 12.68 -11.71
C SER A 33 -8.26 13.10 -10.37
N PHE A 34 -9.09 13.58 -9.43
CA PHE A 34 -8.66 13.88 -8.07
C PHE A 34 -8.24 12.61 -7.33
N SER A 35 -9.05 11.54 -7.42
CA SER A 35 -8.72 10.25 -6.80
C SER A 35 -7.41 9.69 -7.36
N ASP A 36 -7.23 9.71 -8.67
CA ASP A 36 -6.02 9.21 -9.33
C ASP A 36 -4.78 10.02 -8.93
N GLY A 37 -4.88 11.36 -8.97
CA GLY A 37 -3.80 12.26 -8.57
C GLY A 37 -3.44 12.15 -7.09
N TYR A 38 -4.43 11.89 -6.23
CA TYR A 38 -4.22 11.65 -4.81
C TYR A 38 -3.45 10.34 -4.58
N MET A 39 -3.88 9.24 -5.18
CA MET A 39 -3.19 7.95 -5.06
C MET A 39 -1.75 8.02 -5.59
N GLN A 40 -1.54 8.68 -6.73
CA GLN A 40 -0.19 8.90 -7.27
C GLN A 40 0.69 9.67 -6.29
N THR A 41 0.18 10.75 -5.70
CA THR A 41 0.92 11.55 -4.72
C THR A 41 1.24 10.75 -3.47
N MET A 42 0.29 9.93 -2.99
CA MET A 42 0.49 9.05 -1.83
C MET A 42 1.61 8.04 -2.10
N TYR A 43 1.55 7.30 -3.21
CA TYR A 43 2.58 6.31 -3.54
C TYR A 43 3.94 6.95 -3.79
N GLN A 44 4.00 8.14 -4.39
CA GLN A 44 5.24 8.88 -4.55
C GLN A 44 5.86 9.24 -3.20
N ALA A 45 5.06 9.75 -2.25
CA ALA A 45 5.53 10.09 -0.91
C ALA A 45 6.06 8.86 -0.15
N VAL A 46 5.37 7.71 -0.26
CA VAL A 46 5.83 6.44 0.32
C VAL A 46 7.14 5.98 -0.33
N SER A 47 7.23 6.03 -1.67
CA SER A 47 8.45 5.65 -2.40
C SER A 47 9.65 6.51 -1.99
N GLU A 48 9.49 7.82 -1.94
CA GLU A 48 10.54 8.75 -1.52
C GLU A 48 10.99 8.50 -0.07
N ALA A 49 10.06 8.13 0.83
CA ALA A 49 10.41 7.78 2.20
C ALA A 49 11.23 6.49 2.27
N CYS A 50 10.84 5.45 1.54
CA CYS A 50 11.58 4.19 1.47
C CYS A 50 12.96 4.34 0.83
N GLU A 51 13.08 5.17 -0.22
CA GLU A 51 14.37 5.51 -0.84
C GLU A 51 15.32 6.18 0.14
N LYS A 52 14.83 7.16 0.90
CA LYS A 52 15.63 7.88 1.91
C LYS A 52 16.07 6.97 3.07
N SER A 53 15.20 6.06 3.51
CA SER A 53 15.52 5.15 4.61
C SER A 53 16.32 3.93 4.16
N GLY A 54 16.51 3.72 2.85
CA GLY A 54 17.09 2.51 2.28
C GLY A 54 16.23 1.25 2.48
N ASN A 55 14.95 1.40 2.87
CA ASN A 55 14.06 0.27 3.10
C ASN A 55 13.40 -0.17 1.78
N ILE A 56 14.23 -0.64 0.85
CA ILE A 56 13.82 -1.07 -0.49
C ILE A 56 14.26 -2.51 -0.72
N VAL A 57 13.33 -3.33 -1.21
CA VAL A 57 13.63 -4.65 -1.74
C VAL A 57 13.62 -4.57 -3.26
N ARG A 58 14.77 -4.84 -3.89
CA ARG A 58 14.91 -4.80 -5.34
C ARG A 58 14.60 -6.15 -5.96
N SER A 59 13.39 -6.28 -6.51
CA SER A 59 12.90 -7.56 -7.03
C SER A 59 13.71 -8.08 -8.24
N ASN A 60 14.29 -7.19 -9.03
CA ASN A 60 15.18 -7.55 -10.16
C ASN A 60 16.49 -8.23 -9.71
N GLU A 61 17.03 -7.89 -8.54
CA GLU A 61 18.23 -8.52 -7.99
C GLU A 61 17.91 -9.93 -7.45
N ILE A 62 16.70 -10.13 -6.92
CA ILE A 62 16.23 -11.40 -6.36
C ILE A 62 15.74 -12.36 -7.46
N GLY A 63 15.15 -11.82 -8.53
CA GLY A 63 14.64 -12.60 -9.67
C GLY A 63 13.34 -13.38 -9.40
N SER A 64 12.74 -13.22 -8.23
CA SER A 64 11.50 -13.89 -7.81
C SER A 64 10.61 -12.91 -7.04
N PRO A 65 9.41 -12.58 -7.57
CA PRO A 65 8.42 -11.79 -6.85
C PRO A 65 8.06 -12.37 -5.47
N ALA A 66 7.92 -13.69 -5.36
CA ALA A 66 7.59 -14.36 -4.10
C ALA A 66 8.72 -14.23 -3.06
N LEU A 67 9.97 -14.47 -3.44
CA LEU A 67 11.11 -14.26 -2.55
C LEU A 67 11.31 -12.78 -2.20
N SER A 68 10.98 -11.86 -3.12
CA SER A 68 11.01 -10.41 -2.85
C SER A 68 9.97 -10.02 -1.80
N PHE A 69 8.75 -10.58 -1.90
CA PHE A 69 7.71 -10.39 -0.90
C PHE A 69 8.13 -10.91 0.47
N LEU A 70 8.71 -12.12 0.52
CA LEU A 70 9.23 -12.67 1.77
C LEU A 70 10.35 -11.80 2.37
N GLN A 71 11.25 -11.28 1.55
CA GLN A 71 12.29 -10.36 2.00
C GLN A 71 11.67 -9.06 2.55
N ALA A 72 10.63 -8.53 1.91
CA ALA A 72 9.91 -7.37 2.41
C ALA A 72 9.25 -7.64 3.77
N LEU A 73 8.60 -8.80 3.95
CA LEU A 73 8.05 -9.24 5.24
C LEU A 73 9.13 -9.32 6.33
N LYS A 74 10.32 -9.83 6.00
CA LYS A 74 11.46 -9.90 6.93
C LYS A 74 11.95 -8.52 7.35
N ASN A 75 11.86 -7.52 6.48
CA ASN A 75 12.33 -6.16 6.74
C ASN A 75 11.30 -5.31 7.51
N ILE A 76 10.00 -5.58 7.34
CA ILE A 76 8.95 -4.79 7.98
C ILE A 76 8.81 -5.18 9.46
N GLN A 77 8.48 -4.17 10.28
CA GLN A 77 8.16 -4.33 11.70
C GLN A 77 6.64 -4.35 11.89
N PHE A 78 6.15 -5.37 12.58
CA PHE A 78 4.73 -5.45 12.93
C PHE A 78 4.45 -4.62 14.19
N GLY A 79 3.24 -4.07 14.24
CA GLY A 79 2.76 -3.25 15.35
C GLY A 79 1.69 -3.96 16.18
N VAL A 80 1.24 -3.26 17.22
CA VAL A 80 0.07 -3.64 18.02
C VAL A 80 -0.87 -2.44 18.05
N ASP A 81 -2.16 -2.68 17.83
CA ASP A 81 -3.17 -1.64 17.83
C ASP A 81 -3.58 -1.22 19.26
N ARG A 82 -4.49 -0.25 19.36
CA ARG A 82 -4.99 0.25 20.66
C ARG A 82 -5.74 -0.80 21.49
N ALA A 83 -6.26 -1.84 20.84
CA ALA A 83 -6.95 -2.94 21.49
C ALA A 83 -5.98 -4.05 21.95
N GLY A 84 -4.67 -3.90 21.73
CA GLY A 84 -3.68 -4.90 22.06
C GLY A 84 -3.61 -6.04 21.03
N LYS A 85 -4.19 -5.88 19.83
CA LYS A 85 -4.14 -6.88 18.76
C LYS A 85 -3.01 -6.57 17.79
N ILE A 86 -2.45 -7.63 17.20
CA ILE A 86 -1.42 -7.51 16.17
C ILE A 86 -1.96 -6.70 14.98
N SER A 87 -1.19 -5.71 14.57
CA SER A 87 -1.41 -4.93 13.36
C SER A 87 -0.40 -5.36 12.30
N ARG A 88 -0.88 -6.09 11.28
CA ARG A 88 -0.07 -6.53 10.13
C ARG A 88 0.03 -5.42 9.08
N PRO A 89 1.10 -5.39 8.27
CA PRO A 89 1.21 -4.46 7.15
C PRO A 89 0.22 -4.82 6.03
N GLU A 90 -0.28 -3.79 5.35
CA GLU A 90 -1.01 -3.93 4.10
C GLU A 90 -0.05 -3.81 2.91
N PHE A 91 -0.22 -4.68 1.91
CA PHE A 91 0.58 -4.67 0.69
C PHE A 91 -0.28 -4.20 -0.47
N HIS A 92 0.12 -3.07 -1.06
CA HIS A 92 -0.52 -2.53 -2.25
C HIS A 92 0.22 -3.01 -3.50
N LEU A 93 -0.47 -3.78 -4.33
CA LEU A 93 0.07 -4.37 -5.55
C LEU A 93 -0.89 -4.10 -6.70
N GLY A 94 -0.35 -3.71 -7.87
CA GLY A 94 -1.13 -3.71 -9.10
C GLY A 94 -1.53 -5.13 -9.50
N THR A 95 -2.64 -5.29 -10.22
CA THR A 95 -3.20 -6.61 -10.59
C THR A 95 -2.18 -7.52 -11.29
N ASP A 96 -1.36 -6.98 -12.19
CA ASP A 96 -0.34 -7.76 -12.89
C ASP A 96 0.81 -8.21 -11.97
N ALA A 97 1.18 -7.36 -11.01
CA ALA A 97 2.20 -7.71 -10.02
C ALA A 97 1.69 -8.80 -9.06
N PHE A 98 0.42 -8.70 -8.66
CA PHE A 98 -0.23 -9.72 -7.83
C PHE A 98 -0.28 -11.09 -8.52
N LYS A 99 -0.68 -11.15 -9.80
CA LYS A 99 -0.69 -12.41 -10.57
C LYS A 99 0.70 -13.05 -10.65
N LYS A 100 1.74 -12.26 -10.96
CA LYS A 100 3.12 -12.75 -10.99
C LYS A 100 3.60 -13.27 -9.63
N LEU A 101 3.19 -12.62 -8.55
CA LEU A 101 3.49 -13.07 -7.20
C LEU A 101 2.81 -14.40 -6.88
N GLU A 102 1.53 -14.53 -7.23
CA GLU A 102 0.75 -15.76 -7.03
C GLU A 102 1.33 -16.95 -7.80
N GLU A 103 1.56 -16.79 -9.11
CA GLU A 103 2.17 -17.82 -9.97
C GLU A 103 3.55 -18.26 -9.46
N ASP A 104 4.38 -17.30 -9.03
CA ASP A 104 5.71 -17.59 -8.50
C ASP A 104 5.65 -18.30 -7.14
N ALA A 105 4.72 -17.89 -6.26
CA ALA A 105 4.50 -18.53 -4.98
C ALA A 105 4.01 -19.98 -5.14
N GLU A 106 3.11 -20.24 -6.10
CA GLU A 106 2.66 -21.59 -6.44
C GLU A 106 3.82 -22.45 -6.94
N ARG A 107 4.68 -21.90 -7.80
CA ARG A 107 5.87 -22.58 -8.32
C ARG A 107 6.86 -22.96 -7.21
N LEU A 108 7.08 -22.08 -6.23
CA LEU A 108 7.95 -22.38 -5.08
C LEU A 108 7.32 -23.39 -4.10
N GLY A 109 6.00 -23.52 -4.11
CA GLY A 109 5.25 -24.55 -3.40
C GLY A 109 5.27 -24.40 -1.87
N ASN A 110 5.12 -25.52 -1.16
CA ASN A 110 4.86 -25.51 0.28
C ASN A 110 6.00 -24.92 1.13
N LYS A 111 7.26 -25.14 0.74
CA LYS A 111 8.41 -24.60 1.47
C LYS A 111 8.36 -23.07 1.59
N PHE A 112 7.90 -22.41 0.53
CA PHE A 112 7.72 -20.95 0.56
C PHE A 112 6.60 -20.53 1.51
N LYS A 113 5.46 -21.22 1.46
CA LYS A 113 4.32 -20.96 2.35
C LYS A 113 4.68 -21.14 3.83
N GLU A 114 5.39 -22.22 4.15
CA GLU A 114 5.89 -22.51 5.50
C GLU A 114 6.85 -21.42 6.00
N GLU A 115 7.75 -20.95 5.13
CA GLU A 115 8.69 -19.87 5.46
C GLU A 115 7.96 -18.54 5.70
N VAL A 116 6.97 -18.20 4.88
CA VAL A 116 6.13 -17.00 5.08
C VAL A 116 5.38 -17.09 6.40
N GLU A 117 4.79 -18.23 6.72
CA GLU A 117 4.06 -18.43 7.97
C GLU A 117 5.00 -18.34 9.18
N ARG A 118 6.18 -18.95 9.11
CA ARG A 118 7.18 -18.89 10.18
C ARG A 118 7.61 -17.45 10.45
N VAL A 119 8.00 -16.71 9.42
CA VAL A 119 8.41 -15.29 9.54
C VAL A 119 7.26 -14.44 10.09
N THR A 120 6.02 -14.69 9.64
CA THR A 120 4.86 -13.97 10.13
C THR A 120 4.70 -14.17 11.64
N LYS A 121 4.74 -15.42 12.13
CA LYS A 121 4.62 -15.72 13.57
C LYS A 121 5.73 -15.09 14.39
N GLU A 122 6.98 -15.21 13.93
CA GLU A 122 8.13 -14.59 14.59
C GLU A 122 7.92 -13.06 14.75
N LYS A 123 7.48 -12.38 13.69
CA LYS A 123 7.22 -10.93 13.70
C LYS A 123 6.07 -10.52 14.61
N GLU A 124 5.04 -11.37 14.73
CA GLU A 124 3.92 -11.16 15.64
C GLU A 124 4.33 -11.25 17.10
N GLU A 125 5.11 -12.27 17.45
CA GLU A 125 5.66 -12.44 18.80
C GLU A 125 6.56 -11.28 19.19
N GLU A 126 7.45 -10.85 18.28
CA GLU A 126 8.28 -9.68 18.49
C GLU A 126 7.46 -8.40 18.70
N ALA A 127 6.35 -8.22 17.97
CA ALA A 127 5.49 -7.06 18.10
C ALA A 127 4.85 -6.99 19.50
N LEU A 128 4.34 -8.13 19.98
CA LEU A 128 3.77 -8.25 21.32
C LEU A 128 4.83 -8.02 22.41
N ALA A 129 6.04 -8.58 22.24
CA ALA A 129 7.13 -8.39 23.19
C ALA A 129 7.55 -6.92 23.30
N ARG A 130 7.72 -6.23 22.17
CA ARG A 130 8.03 -4.79 22.13
C ARG A 130 6.92 -3.95 22.76
N GLU A 131 5.66 -4.29 22.51
CA GLU A 131 4.55 -3.56 23.10
C GLU A 131 4.45 -3.79 24.62
N ALA A 132 4.70 -5.01 25.10
CA ALA A 132 4.79 -5.30 26.53
C ALA A 132 5.92 -4.50 27.20
N GLU A 133 7.08 -4.41 26.54
CA GLU A 133 8.20 -3.58 27.00
C GLU A 133 7.84 -2.08 26.99
N ARG A 134 7.15 -1.60 25.96
CA ARG A 134 6.67 -0.20 25.91
C ARG A 134 5.75 0.09 27.08
N LEU A 135 4.79 -0.79 27.36
CA LEU A 135 3.82 -0.62 28.45
C LEU A 135 4.46 -0.73 29.84
N SER A 136 5.50 -1.55 30.02
CA SER A 136 6.19 -1.67 31.31
C SER A 136 6.87 -0.35 31.73
N ARG A 137 7.35 0.44 30.76
CA ARG A 137 7.93 1.78 31.00
C ARG A 137 6.92 2.80 31.56
N PHE A 138 5.62 2.55 31.43
CA PHE A 138 4.55 3.44 31.93
C PHE A 138 3.84 2.91 33.18
N LYS A 139 4.15 1.68 33.64
CA LYS A 139 3.53 1.10 34.85
C LYS A 139 4.19 1.54 36.17
N GLY A 140 5.18 2.43 36.12
CA GLY A 140 5.94 2.93 37.28
C GLY A 140 5.92 4.45 37.48
N SER A 141 5.00 5.17 36.83
CA SER A 141 4.81 6.63 36.94
C SER A 141 3.46 6.98 37.53
#